data_AF-A0A2R6M6I1-F1
#
_entry.id   AF-A0A2R6M6I1-F1
#
_cell.length_a   1.000
_cell.length_b   1.000
_cell.length_c   1.000
_cell.angle_alpha   90.00
_cell.angle_beta   90.00
_cell.angle_gamma   90.00
#
_symmetry.space_group_name_H-M   'P 1'
#
loop_
_entity.id
_entity.type
_entity.pdbx_description
1 polymer ?
#
loop_
_entity_poly.entity_id
_entity_poly.type
_entity_poly.pdbx_seq_one_letter_code
_entity_poly.pdbx_strand_id
1 'polypeptide(L)'
;MATVRVVAPFVFTFGLFIMFHGADSSGGGFQGGVIVGTVILMLGIAFGIEPTREWADPATIVGLVGLGTAGFVSIGVATVAPGIITGLFFAIAAGVRGGETA
;
A
#
# COMPACT_ATOMS: atom_id res chain seq x y z
N MET A 1 20.07 18.70 14.13
CA MET A 1 18.69 19.20 13.94
C MET A 1 18.50 19.98 12.63
N ALA A 2 19.30 21.00 12.31
CA ALA A 2 19.12 21.78 11.07
C ALA A 2 19.22 20.93 9.78
N THR A 3 20.18 20.00 9.72
CA THR A 3 20.34 19.10 8.56
C THR A 3 19.09 18.29 8.27
N VAL A 4 18.46 17.70 9.28
CA VAL A 4 17.25 16.87 9.07
C VAL A 4 16.08 17.70 8.60
N ARG A 5 15.91 18.94 9.09
CA ARG A 5 14.88 19.87 8.58
C ARG A 5 15.03 20.15 7.09
N VAL A 6 16.25 20.21 6.60
CA VAL A 6 16.53 20.45 5.18
C VAL A 6 16.41 19.16 4.37
N VAL A 7 16.97 18.05 4.84
CA VAL A 7 17.08 16.80 4.07
C VAL A 7 15.77 15.99 4.05
N ALA A 8 15.04 15.94 5.16
CA ALA A 8 13.79 15.19 5.29
C ALA A 8 12.78 15.44 4.14
N PRO A 9 12.45 16.69 3.76
CA PRO A 9 11.51 16.92 2.66
C PRO A 9 12.04 16.37 1.32
N PHE A 10 13.34 16.46 1.03
CA PHE A 10 13.90 15.88 -0.19
C PHE A 10 13.83 14.36 -0.19
N VAL A 11 14.16 13.71 0.94
CA VAL A 11 14.05 12.25 1.06
C VAL A 11 12.58 11.80 0.93
N PHE A 12 11.66 12.54 1.54
CA PHE A 12 10.23 12.27 1.44
C PHE A 12 9.74 12.35 -0.02
N THR A 13 10.04 13.44 -0.72
CA THR A 13 9.64 13.62 -2.12
C THR A 13 10.31 12.59 -3.04
N PHE A 14 11.58 12.25 -2.79
CA PHE A 14 12.26 11.19 -3.52
C PHE A 14 11.61 9.82 -3.28
N GLY A 15 11.24 9.51 -2.05
CA GLY A 15 10.50 8.28 -1.71
C GLY A 15 9.15 8.21 -2.44
N LEU A 16 8.41 9.32 -2.50
CA LEU A 16 7.16 9.41 -3.27
C LEU A 16 7.41 9.25 -4.78
N PHE A 17 8.48 9.83 -5.32
CA PHE A 17 8.85 9.65 -6.73
C PHE A 17 9.08 8.17 -7.05
N ILE A 18 9.91 7.47 -6.26
CA ILE A 18 10.17 6.03 -6.41
C ILE A 18 8.90 5.19 -6.22
N MET A 19 8.03 5.59 -5.29
CA MET A 19 6.76 4.92 -5.03
C MET A 19 5.84 4.96 -6.26
N PHE A 20 5.68 6.13 -6.89
CA PHE A 20 4.72 6.32 -7.98
C PHE A 20 5.27 6.01 -9.38
N HIS A 21 6.60 5.95 -9.57
CA HIS A 21 7.23 5.63 -10.87
C HIS A 21 7.74 4.18 -10.98
N GLY A 22 7.27 3.28 -10.11
CA GLY A 22 7.68 1.88 -10.12
C GLY A 22 7.20 1.05 -11.32
N ALA A 23 6.27 1.56 -12.13
CA ALA A 23 5.82 0.90 -13.35
C ALA A 23 6.81 1.10 -14.52
N ASP A 24 7.46 2.25 -14.58
CA ASP A 24 8.35 2.66 -15.68
C ASP A 24 9.85 2.58 -15.30
N SER A 25 10.16 2.28 -14.04
CA SER A 25 11.53 2.23 -13.52
C SER A 25 11.69 1.21 -12.39
N SER A 26 12.93 0.90 -12.02
CA SER A 26 13.22 0.09 -10.82
C SER A 26 12.75 0.82 -9.57
N GLY A 27 11.82 0.23 -8.81
CA GLY A 27 11.26 0.89 -7.63
C GLY A 27 9.92 0.32 -7.21
N GLY A 28 8.99 1.21 -6.88
CA GLY A 28 7.60 0.89 -6.57
C GLY A 28 7.24 1.06 -5.09
N GLY A 29 6.02 0.60 -4.77
CA GLY A 29 5.36 0.86 -3.49
C GLY A 29 6.18 0.45 -2.26
N PHE A 30 6.83 -0.72 -2.30
CA PHE A 30 7.62 -1.21 -1.18
C PHE A 30 8.88 -0.35 -0.93
N GLN A 31 9.73 -0.18 -1.95
CA GLN A 31 10.99 0.55 -1.81
C GLN A 31 10.74 2.04 -1.50
N GLY A 32 9.82 2.67 -2.22
CA GLY A 32 9.42 4.06 -1.96
C GLY A 32 8.80 4.23 -0.58
N GLY A 33 7.99 3.26 -0.13
CA GLY A 33 7.40 3.23 1.21
C GLY A 33 8.45 3.14 2.33
N VAL A 34 9.48 2.30 2.15
CA VAL A 34 10.61 2.22 3.09
C VAL A 34 11.33 3.57 3.18
N ILE A 35 11.62 4.22 2.04
CA ILE A 35 12.26 5.53 2.01
C ILE A 35 11.41 6.57 2.76
N VAL A 36 10.10 6.64 2.48
CA VAL A 36 9.18 7.53 3.20
C VAL A 36 9.18 7.23 4.70
N GLY A 37 9.15 5.94 5.09
CA GLY A 37 9.21 5.52 6.50
C GLY A 37 10.49 5.97 7.21
N THR A 38 11.63 6.00 6.51
CA THR A 38 12.89 6.49 7.09
C THR A 38 12.82 7.96 7.50
N VAL A 39 11.97 8.77 6.88
CA VAL A 39 11.77 10.18 7.27
C VAL A 39 11.19 10.27 8.68
N ILE A 40 10.26 9.38 9.04
CA ILE A 40 9.70 9.30 10.41
C ILE A 40 10.81 8.96 11.40
N LEU A 41 11.69 8.01 11.05
CA LEU A 41 12.85 7.65 11.88
C LEU A 41 13.84 8.81 12.03
N MET A 42 14.14 9.53 10.94
CA MET A 42 15.01 10.70 10.98
C MET A 42 14.44 11.79 11.91
N LEU A 43 13.14 12.05 11.84
CA LEU A 43 12.47 13.01 12.71
C LEU A 43 12.51 12.55 14.19
N GLY A 44 12.25 11.27 14.46
CA GLY A 44 12.32 10.70 15.80
C GLY A 44 13.71 10.79 16.43
N ILE A 45 14.75 10.48 15.67
CA ILE A 45 16.15 10.57 16.14
C ILE A 45 16.58 12.03 16.29
N ALA A 46 16.14 12.91 15.40
CA ALA A 46 16.62 14.30 15.39
C ALA A 46 15.87 15.23 16.36
N PHE A 47 14.58 14.99 16.62
CA PHE A 47 13.71 15.88 17.40
C PHE A 47 13.06 15.20 18.62
N GLY A 48 13.26 13.89 18.79
CA GLY A 48 12.74 13.13 19.91
C GLY A 48 11.58 12.20 19.54
N ILE A 49 11.45 11.13 20.31
CA ILE A 49 10.47 10.05 20.07
C ILE A 49 9.06 10.48 20.49
N GLU A 50 8.90 11.09 21.67
CA GLU A 50 7.60 11.61 22.14
C GLU A 50 6.92 12.54 21.12
N PRO A 51 7.55 13.63 20.64
CA PRO A 51 6.94 14.51 19.64
C PRO A 51 6.63 13.81 18.32
N THR A 52 7.36 12.74 17.97
CA THR A 52 7.09 11.95 16.77
C THR A 52 5.88 11.03 16.97
N ARG A 53 5.73 10.47 18.16
CA ARG A 53 4.61 9.59 18.53
C ARG A 53 3.28 10.32 18.69
N GLU A 54 3.29 11.63 18.93
CA GLU A 54 2.05 12.42 19.00
C GLU A 54 1.24 12.38 17.70
N TRP A 55 1.90 12.20 16.55
CA TRP A 55 1.25 12.12 15.24
C TRP A 55 1.49 10.80 14.49
N ALA A 56 2.51 10.01 14.87
CA ALA A 56 2.79 8.68 14.35
C ALA A 56 2.62 7.61 15.44
N ASP A 57 1.49 7.66 16.17
CA ASP A 57 1.19 6.69 17.20
C ASP A 57 0.89 5.30 16.59
N PRO A 58 1.07 4.21 17.36
CA PRO A 58 0.88 2.85 16.84
C PRO A 58 -0.51 2.57 16.26
N ALA A 59 -1.57 3.14 16.83
CA ALA A 59 -2.93 2.91 16.35
C ALA A 59 -3.14 3.59 14.99
N THR A 60 -2.63 4.81 14.81
CA THR A 60 -2.64 5.49 13.51
C THR A 60 -1.88 4.70 12.45
N ILE A 61 -0.66 4.22 12.77
CA ILE A 61 0.14 3.44 11.82
C ILE A 61 -0.55 2.12 11.46
N VAL A 62 -1.10 1.38 12.44
CA VAL A 62 -1.85 0.15 12.19
C VAL A 62 -3.10 0.43 11.34
N GLY A 63 -3.80 1.54 11.61
CA GLY A 63 -4.95 1.98 10.81
C GLY A 63 -4.57 2.24 9.35
N LEU A 64 -3.45 2.93 9.10
CA LEU A 64 -2.94 3.19 7.75
C LEU A 64 -2.54 1.90 7.02
N VAL A 65 -1.89 0.96 7.71
CA VAL A 65 -1.55 -0.36 7.15
C VAL A 65 -2.81 -1.14 6.79
N GLY A 66 -3.79 -1.16 7.69
CA GLY A 66 -5.09 -1.79 7.45
C GLY A 66 -5.82 -1.17 6.26
N LEU A 67 -5.85 0.16 6.16
CA LEU A 67 -6.47 0.89 5.05
C LEU A 67 -5.78 0.61 3.71
N GLY A 68 -4.45 0.60 3.68
CA GLY A 68 -3.67 0.24 2.49
C GLY A 68 -3.94 -1.20 2.04
N THR A 69 -4.00 -2.13 2.99
CA THR A 69 -4.27 -3.54 2.74
C THR A 69 -5.70 -3.75 2.22
N ALA A 70 -6.69 -3.13 2.87
CA ALA A 70 -8.08 -3.17 2.45
C ALA A 70 -8.26 -2.55 1.05
N GLY A 71 -7.57 -1.45 0.74
CA GLY A 71 -7.54 -0.85 -0.58
C GLY A 71 -6.96 -1.77 -1.65
N PHE A 72 -5.85 -2.46 -1.36
CA PHE A 72 -5.27 -3.42 -2.29
C PHE A 72 -6.20 -4.61 -2.57
N VAL A 73 -6.79 -5.19 -1.51
CA VAL A 73 -7.73 -6.29 -1.63
C VAL A 73 -8.99 -5.87 -2.37
N SER A 74 -9.52 -4.67 -2.12
CA SER A 74 -10.74 -4.19 -2.77
C SER A 74 -10.56 -4.02 -4.28
N ILE A 75 -9.40 -3.54 -4.75
CA ILE A 75 -9.07 -3.47 -6.19
C ILE A 75 -9.05 -4.88 -6.81
N GLY A 76 -8.43 -5.86 -6.14
CA GLY A 76 -8.42 -7.25 -6.59
C GLY A 76 -9.82 -7.85 -6.67
N VAL A 77 -10.64 -7.65 -5.65
CA VAL A 77 -12.03 -8.13 -5.63
C VAL A 77 -12.87 -7.45 -6.71
N ALA A 78 -12.75 -6.13 -6.86
CA ALA A 78 -13.51 -5.36 -7.86
C ALA A 78 -13.19 -5.78 -9.30
N THR A 79 -11.97 -6.24 -9.57
CA THR A 79 -11.57 -6.71 -10.90
C THR A 79 -11.92 -8.18 -11.16
N VAL A 80 -11.84 -9.05 -10.14
CA VAL A 80 -12.10 -10.49 -10.29
C VAL A 80 -13.59 -10.83 -10.20
N ALA A 81 -14.34 -10.21 -9.30
CA ALA A 81 -15.74 -10.58 -9.03
C ALA A 81 -16.66 -10.49 -10.26
N PRO A 82 -16.61 -9.45 -11.11
CA PRO A 82 -17.44 -9.40 -12.32
C PRO A 82 -17.14 -10.55 -13.28
N GLY A 83 -15.87 -10.92 -13.45
CA GLY A 83 -15.47 -12.05 -14.29
C GLY A 83 -16.04 -13.38 -13.79
N ILE A 84 -16.03 -13.59 -12.47
CA ILE A 84 -16.67 -14.76 -11.85
C ILE A 84 -18.18 -14.75 -12.12
N ILE A 85 -18.85 -13.62 -11.89
CA ILE A 85 -20.31 -13.49 -12.07
C ILE A 85 -20.71 -13.80 -13.52
N THR A 86 -20.01 -13.19 -14.50
CA THR A 86 -20.27 -13.41 -15.92
C THR A 86 -19.99 -14.86 -16.33
N GLY A 87 -18.88 -15.45 -15.86
CA GLY A 87 -18.54 -16.85 -16.14
C GLY A 87 -19.58 -17.83 -15.59
N LEU A 88 -20.04 -17.61 -14.36
CA LEU A 88 -21.08 -18.43 -13.73
C LEU A 88 -22.41 -18.33 -14.49
N PHE A 89 -22.80 -17.14 -14.94
CA PHE A 89 -23.98 -16.96 -15.79
C PHE A 89 -23.93 -17.85 -17.04
N PHE A 90 -22.81 -17.84 -17.77
CA PHE A 90 -22.66 -18.65 -18.98
C PHE A 90 -22.60 -20.16 -18.68
N ALA A 91 -21.94 -20.57 -17.60
CA ALA A 91 -21.89 -21.98 -17.20
C ALA A 91 -23.29 -22.54 -16.89
N ILE A 92 -24.11 -21.75 -16.19
CA ILE A 92 -25.52 -22.08 -15.92
C ILE A 92 -26.33 -22.11 -17.22
N ALA A 93 -26.17 -21.09 -18.08
CA ALA A 93 -26.88 -21.01 -19.37
C ALA A 93 -26.53 -22.16 -20.32
N ALA A 94 -25.29 -22.65 -20.27
CA ALA A 94 -24.82 -23.81 -21.03
C ALA A 94 -25.27 -25.16 -20.44
N GLY A 95 -25.97 -25.16 -19.29
CA GLY A 95 -26.49 -26.37 -18.67
C GLY A 95 -25.43 -27.24 -17.98
N VAL A 96 -24.25 -26.69 -17.66
CA VAL A 96 -23.19 -27.43 -16.96
C VAL A 96 -23.67 -27.79 -15.56
N ARG A 97 -24.00 -29.07 -15.33
CA ARG A 97 -24.30 -29.61 -14.00
C ARG A 97 -22.99 -30.02 -13.32
N GLY A 98 -22.74 -29.47 -12.14
CA GLY A 98 -21.57 -29.85 -11.34
C GLY A 98 -21.67 -31.30 -10.89
N GLY A 99 -20.95 -32.18 -11.56
CA GLY A 99 -20.69 -33.55 -11.10
C GLY A 99 -21.11 -34.65 -12.07
N GLU A 100 -20.27 -34.98 -13.04
CA GLU A 100 -20.15 -36.32 -13.62
C GLU A 100 -18.68 -36.58 -13.96
N THR A 101 -17.91 -37.04 -12.98
CA THR A 101 -16.79 -38.00 -13.11
C THR A 101 -16.42 -38.47 -11.71
N ALA A 102 -17.15 -39.48 -11.24
CA ALA A 102 -16.59 -40.47 -10.32
C ALA A 102 -15.81 -41.50 -11.14
#